data_AF-A0A524JKM1-F1
#
_entry.id   AF-A0A524JKM1-F1
#
_cell.length_a   1.000
_cell.length_b   1.000
_cell.length_c   1.000
_cell.angle_alpha   90.00
_cell.angle_beta   90.00
_cell.angle_gamma   90.00
#
_symmetry.space_group_name_H-M   'P 1'
#
loop_
_entity.id
_entity.type
_entity.pdbx_description
1 polymer ?
#
loop_
_entity_poly.entity_id
_entity_poly.type
_entity_poly.pdbx_seq_one_letter_code
_entity_poly.pdbx_strand_id
1 'polypeptide(L)' 'MIDYKVENVTLTDDEKSFVVDMTVEMEEIDIDSDPVYISLSFALVNDLSDLDSIKDKAIIKGKNILKRVLLEDAQQELF' A
#
# COMPACT_ATOMS: atom_id res chain seq x y z
N MET A 1 10.73 1.23 11.50
CA MET A 1 10.87 0.69 10.12
C MET A 1 9.51 0.74 9.44
N ILE A 2 9.42 0.78 8.10
CA ILE A 2 8.10 0.69 7.41
C ILE A 2 7.94 -0.70 6.83
N ASP A 3 6.92 -1.43 7.27
CA ASP A 3 6.54 -2.74 6.74
C ASP A 3 5.28 -2.65 5.86
N TYR A 4 5.24 -3.45 4.81
CA TYR A 4 4.16 -3.47 3.82
C TYR A 4 3.59 -4.88 3.74
N LYS A 5 2.42 -5.09 4.34
CA LYS A 5 1.75 -6.38 4.38
C LYS A 5 0.58 -6.41 3.41
N VAL A 6 0.66 -7.24 2.39
CA VAL A 6 -0.47 -7.54 1.49
C VAL A 6 -1.40 -8.51 2.22
N GLU A 7 -2.60 -8.05 2.56
CA GLU A 7 -3.61 -8.85 3.29
C GLU A 7 -4.44 -9.68 2.32
N ASN A 8 -4.88 -9.07 1.22
CA ASN A 8 -5.75 -9.73 0.25
C ASN A 8 -5.48 -9.26 -1.18
N VAL A 9 -5.69 -10.18 -2.13
CA VAL A 9 -5.61 -9.92 -3.57
C VAL A 9 -6.79 -10.64 -4.22
N THR A 10 -7.78 -9.88 -4.70
CA THR A 10 -9.01 -10.41 -5.28
C THR A 10 -9.10 -10.01 -6.75
N LEU A 11 -9.31 -10.97 -7.66
CA LEU A 11 -9.53 -10.67 -9.08
C LEU A 11 -10.92 -10.03 -9.28
N THR A 12 -11.00 -8.97 -10.09
CA THR A 12 -12.27 -8.33 -10.42
C THR A 12 -13.12 -9.18 -11.35
N ASP A 13 -14.44 -8.98 -11.35
CA ASP A 13 -15.40 -9.74 -12.18
C ASP A 13 -15.11 -9.65 -13.69
N ASP A 14 -14.49 -8.56 -14.14
CA ASP A 14 -14.08 -8.36 -15.53
C ASP A 14 -12.71 -8.96 -15.87
N GLU A 15 -12.03 -9.56 -14.88
CA GLU A 15 -10.70 -10.16 -14.93
C GLU A 15 -9.57 -9.22 -15.38
N LYS A 16 -9.83 -7.91 -15.48
CA LYS A 16 -8.83 -6.93 -15.94
C LYS A 16 -7.92 -6.42 -14.84
N SER A 17 -8.30 -6.62 -13.59
CA SER A 17 -7.58 -6.07 -12.44
C SER A 17 -7.72 -6.92 -11.19
N PHE A 18 -6.82 -6.68 -10.25
CA PHE A 18 -6.91 -7.15 -8.87
C PHE A 18 -7.28 -5.99 -7.97
N VAL A 19 -8.19 -6.20 -7.04
CA VAL A 19 -8.32 -5.35 -5.84
C VAL A 19 -7.33 -5.87 -4.81
N VAL A 20 -6.44 -4.99 -4.37
CA VAL A 20 -5.43 -5.32 -3.38
C VAL A 20 -5.69 -4.53 -2.11
N ASP A 21 -5.79 -5.26 -1.01
CA ASP A 21 -5.87 -4.71 0.34
C ASP A 21 -4.53 -4.91 1.04
N MET A 22 -4.00 -3.83 1.60
CA MET A 22 -2.66 -3.76 2.17
C MET A 22 -2.69 -2.98 3.48
N THR A 23 -1.95 -3.47 4.47
CA THR A 23 -1.66 -2.74 5.70
C THR A 23 -0.20 -2.31 5.67
N VAL A 24 0.03 -1.02 5.88
CA VAL A 24 1.35 -0.44 6.08
C VAL A 24 1.52 -0.20 7.57
N GLU A 25 2.56 -0.77 8.14
CA GLU A 25 2.95 -0.54 9.53
C GLU A 25 4.16 0.39 9.54
N MET A 26 4.02 1.52 10.23
CA MET A 26 5.07 2.50 10.42
C MET A 26 5.45 2.51 11.90
N GLU A 27 6.59 1.88 12.22
CA GLU A 27 7.18 2.03 13.54
C GLU A 27 7.88 3.39 13.61
N GLU A 28 7.57 4.16 14.65
CA GLU A 28 8.28 5.40 14.94
C GLU A 28 9.71 5.13 15.44
N ILE A 29 10.55 6.15 15.33
CA ILE A 29 11.96 6.11 15.78
C ILE A 29 12.04 6.17 17.31
N ASP A 30 11.03 6.75 17.96
CA ASP A 30 10.92 6.78 19.41
C ASP A 30 10.32 5.48 19.96
N ILE A 31 11.08 4.82 20.85
CA ILE A 31 10.80 3.49 21.41
C ILE A 31 9.50 3.44 22.22
N ASP A 32 8.99 4.60 22.65
CA ASP A 32 7.77 4.72 23.48
C ASP A 32 6.51 5.08 22.68
N SER A 33 6.61 5.20 21.34
CA SER A 33 5.47 5.51 20.48
C SER A 33 4.80 4.24 19.96
N ASP A 34 3.46 4.25 19.93
CA ASP A 34 2.69 3.17 19.32
C ASP A 34 2.89 3.15 17.79
N PRO A 35 2.95 1.96 17.17
CA PRO A 35 3.05 1.85 15.72
C PRO A 35 1.80 2.41 15.03
N VAL A 36 2.02 3.09 13.91
CA VAL A 36 0.94 3.64 13.08
C VAL A 36 0.60 2.64 11.98
N TYR A 37 -0.68 2.27 11.89
CA TYR A 37 -1.19 1.37 10.86
C TYR A 37 -2.02 2.12 9.83
N ILE A 38 -1.67 1.98 8.56
CA ILE A 38 -2.37 2.60 7.43
C ILE A 38 -2.94 1.50 6.55
N SER A 39 -4.25 1.48 6.38
CA SER A 39 -4.93 0.57 5.46
C SER A 39 -5.05 1.21 4.07
N LEU A 40 -4.54 0.52 3.05
CA LEU A 40 -4.61 0.92 1.65
C LEU A 40 -5.42 -0.12 0.88
N SER A 41 -6.39 0.34 0.08
CA SER A 41 -7.10 -0.50 -0.89
C SER A 41 -7.01 0.14 -2.27
N PHE A 42 -6.54 -0.61 -3.27
CA PHE A 42 -6.34 -0.09 -4.61
C PHE A 42 -6.45 -1.16 -5.69
N ALA A 43 -6.83 -0.74 -6.90
CA ALA A 43 -6.84 -1.60 -8.07
C ALA A 43 -5.43 -1.76 -8.66
N LEU A 44 -5.07 -2.96 -9.10
CA LEU A 44 -3.82 -3.30 -9.76
C LEU A 44 -4.15 -3.98 -11.10
N VAL A 45 -3.50 -3.58 -12.19
CA VAL A 45 -3.75 -4.19 -13.51
C VAL A 45 -3.34 -5.66 -13.51
N ASN A 46 -4.20 -6.53 -14.06
CA ASN A 46 -3.93 -7.95 -14.22
C ASN A 46 -3.11 -8.21 -15.50
N ASP A 47 -1.79 -8.08 -15.38
CA ASP A 47 -0.82 -8.33 -16.46
C ASP A 47 0.23 -9.39 -16.08
N LEU A 48 0.09 -10.00 -14.90
CA LEU A 48 0.97 -11.01 -14.35
C LEU A 48 0.15 -12.24 -13.97
N SER A 49 0.74 -13.42 -14.18
CA SER A 49 0.09 -14.70 -13.89
C SER A 49 0.55 -15.32 -12.57
N ASP A 50 1.65 -14.81 -12.00
CA ASP A 50 2.28 -15.34 -10.79
C ASP A 50 1.92 -14.49 -9.56
N LEU A 51 1.49 -15.14 -8.48
CA LEU A 51 1.00 -14.49 -7.27
C LEU A 51 2.10 -13.70 -6.55
N ASP A 52 3.33 -14.21 -6.51
CA ASP A 52 4.44 -13.53 -5.86
C ASP A 52 4.81 -12.26 -6.62
N SER A 53 4.84 -12.34 -7.95
CA SER A 53 5.03 -11.20 -8.83
C SER A 53 3.92 -10.15 -8.68
N ILE A 54 2.66 -10.57 -8.49
CA ILE A 54 1.53 -9.67 -8.20
C ILE A 54 1.73 -8.96 -6.86
N LYS A 55 2.16 -9.67 -5.81
CA LYS A 55 2.44 -9.10 -4.48
C LYS A 55 3.58 -8.08 -4.53
N ASP A 56 4.67 -8.38 -5.24
CA ASP A 56 5.78 -7.44 -5.41
C ASP A 56 5.32 -6.14 -6.11
N LYS A 57 4.54 -6.28 -7.17
CA LYS A 57 3.97 -5.14 -7.89
C LYS A 57 2.99 -4.34 -7.01
N ALA A 58 2.20 -5.03 -6.19
CA ALA A 58 1.34 -4.38 -5.21
C ALA A 58 2.14 -3.56 -4.19
N ILE A 59 3.22 -4.10 -3.64
CA ILE A 59 4.10 -3.38 -2.69
C ILE A 59 4.68 -2.12 -3.34
N ILE A 60 5.16 -2.20 -4.58
CA ILE A 60 5.67 -1.04 -5.32
C ILE A 60 4.57 0.03 -5.48
N LYS A 61 3.36 -0.38 -5.83
CA LYS A 61 2.24 0.55 -5.98
C LYS A 61 1.81 1.16 -4.64
N GLY A 62 1.72 0.36 -3.58
CA GLY A 62 1.43 0.82 -2.21
C GLY A 62 2.43 1.86 -1.72
N LYS A 63 3.74 1.63 -1.94
CA LYS A 63 4.80 2.62 -1.65
C LYS A 63 4.57 3.95 -2.36
N ASN A 64 4.20 3.91 -3.64
CA ASN A 64 3.93 5.13 -4.41
C ASN A 64 2.67 5.87 -3.94
N ILE A 65 1.62 5.14 -3.54
CA ILE A 65 0.40 5.73 -2.96
C ILE A 65 0.74 6.41 -1.64
N LEU A 66 1.38 5.69 -0.71
CA LEU A 66 1.78 6.24 0.59
C LEU A 66 2.63 7.50 0.44
N LYS A 67 3.63 7.47 -0.45
CA LYS A 67 4.47 8.65 -0.72
C LYS A 67 3.66 9.85 -1.19
N ARG A 68 2.67 9.65 -2.06
CA ARG A 68 1.79 10.75 -2.52
C ARG A 68 0.95 11.30 -1.38
N VAL A 69 0.32 10.44 -0.59
CA VAL A 69 -0.49 10.85 0.56
C VAL A 69 0.33 11.69 1.54
N LEU A 70 1.52 11.21 1.92
CA LEU A 70 2.41 11.94 2.84
C LEU A 70 2.90 13.29 2.26
N LEU A 71 3.14 13.36 0.94
CA LEU A 71 3.54 14.60 0.28
C LEU A 71 2.38 15.60 0.18
N GLU A 72 1.16 15.12 -0.10
CA GLU A 72 -0.05 15.95 -0.15
C GLU A 72 -0.37 16.52 1.23
N ASP A 73 -0.24 15.72 2.29
CA ASP A 73 -0.45 16.15 3.68
C ASP A 73 0.56 17.23 4.09
N ALA A 74 1.86 17.00 3.83
CA ALA A 74 2.91 17.98 4.10
C ALA A 74 2.73 19.31 3.33
N GLN A 75 2.11 19.26 2.14
CA GLN A 75 1.78 20.48 1.39
C GLN A 75 0.60 21.24 1.98
N GLN A 76 -0.38 20.56 2.57
CA GLN A 76 -1.53 21.21 3.22
C GLN A 76 -1.14 21.94 4.50
N GLU A 77 -0.17 21.45 5.26
CA GLU A 77 0.32 22.13 6.47
C GLU A 77 1.12 23.42 6.20
N LEU A 78 1.55 23.66 4.96
CA LEU A 78 2.36 24.82 4.56
C LEU A 78 1.53 26.07 4.17
N PHE A 79 0.20 25.99 4.19
CA PHE A 79 -0.73 27.07 3.81
C PHE A 79 -1.77 27.37 4.88
#